data_AF-A0A8T4B5S8-F1
#
_entry.id   AF-A0A8T4B5S8-F1
#
_cell.length_a   1.000
_cell.length_b   1.000
_cell.length_c   1.000
_cell.angle_alpha   90.00
_cell.angle_beta   90.00
_cell.angle_gamma   90.00
#
_symmetry.space_group_name_H-M   'P 1'
#
loop_
_entity.id
_entity.type
_entity.pdbx_description
1 polymer ?
#
loop_
_entity_poly.entity_id
_entity_poly.type
_entity_poly.pdbx_seq_one_letter_code
_entity_poly.pdbx_strand_id
1 'polypeptide(L)'
;MGDSHVVLIAVSETDIASTNQADALMRLAEWTSLPDVEGSAAFSRLHCRIWILPGSILREDFLARRWFEATGESPSEVIFPSRHSAASGRPSLTLHPIGVMQLDTDEEPPYGGKAGDAPPPSPRLASWWKELLHVASTTDFGLEFDTSLEVTHHGPWLEVPSLFIEVGSTDATWGHVPAAECLAGIIHRGLGLDGSDGFGHWDAEANKGDLVLITLGGGHYAPRANLLAQLDGVFLGHMLATYALPFTPPTEEGELPGGNWKQSLDAAFRSTQMAYPNGKIIFSMDKKAFKGWQRQAIRDHLETLQSPLLTSKNIRALLETQ
;
A
#
# COMPACT_ATOMS: atom_id res chain seq x y z
N MET A 1 -28.03 -9.59 -11.87
CA MET A 1 -26.77 -10.35 -11.72
C MET A 1 -26.14 -9.78 -10.47
N GLY A 2 -25.89 -10.57 -9.43
CA GLY A 2 -25.23 -10.03 -8.25
C GLY A 2 -23.81 -9.62 -8.64
N ASP A 3 -23.39 -8.40 -8.29
CA ASP A 3 -22.02 -7.94 -8.54
C ASP A 3 -21.06 -8.91 -7.84
N SER A 4 -20.41 -9.77 -8.62
CA SER A 4 -19.37 -10.65 -8.09
C SER A 4 -18.14 -9.80 -7.83
N HIS A 5 -17.91 -9.47 -6.56
CA HIS A 5 -16.69 -8.80 -6.15
C HIS A 5 -15.49 -9.74 -6.27
N VAL A 6 -14.42 -9.26 -6.91
CA VAL A 6 -13.18 -10.01 -7.12
C VAL A 6 -11.96 -9.24 -6.63
N VAL A 7 -10.87 -9.93 -6.31
CA VAL A 7 -9.55 -9.32 -6.10
C VAL A 7 -8.73 -9.51 -7.37
N LEU A 8 -8.14 -8.43 -7.90
CA LEU A 8 -7.21 -8.53 -9.02
C LEU A 8 -5.78 -8.63 -8.52
N ILE A 9 -4.99 -9.47 -9.18
CA ILE A 9 -3.56 -9.59 -9.04
C ILE A 9 -2.98 -9.15 -10.39
N ALA A 10 -2.49 -7.92 -10.45
CA ALA A 10 -2.05 -7.31 -11.69
C ALA A 10 -0.54 -7.53 -11.87
N VAL A 11 -0.19 -8.32 -12.88
CA VAL A 11 1.17 -8.81 -13.15
C VAL A 11 1.72 -8.08 -14.35
N SER A 12 2.97 -7.62 -14.29
CA SER A 12 3.64 -7.00 -15.44
C SER A 12 4.53 -8.03 -16.14
N GLU A 13 4.30 -8.26 -17.44
CA GLU A 13 5.14 -9.14 -18.27
C GLU A 13 6.59 -8.66 -18.38
N THR A 14 6.81 -7.35 -18.20
CA THR A 14 8.12 -6.70 -18.34
C THR A 14 8.92 -6.67 -17.04
N ASP A 15 8.37 -7.24 -15.96
CA ASP A 15 8.95 -7.27 -14.64
C ASP A 15 9.17 -8.70 -14.16
N ILE A 16 10.44 -9.12 -14.14
CA ILE A 16 10.82 -10.48 -13.71
C ILE A 16 10.43 -10.78 -12.25
N ALA A 17 10.41 -9.78 -11.36
CA ALA A 17 9.95 -9.98 -9.99
C ALA A 17 8.45 -10.22 -9.93
N SER A 18 7.70 -9.55 -10.81
CA SER A 18 6.26 -9.72 -10.97
C SER A 18 5.92 -11.10 -11.54
N THR A 19 6.54 -11.49 -12.66
CA THR A 19 6.27 -12.78 -13.31
C THR A 19 6.71 -13.95 -12.44
N ASN A 20 7.85 -13.88 -11.75
CA ASN A 20 8.29 -14.94 -10.84
C ASN A 20 7.32 -15.13 -9.66
N GLN A 21 6.79 -14.04 -9.09
CA GLN A 21 5.77 -14.11 -8.04
C GLN A 21 4.46 -14.72 -8.58
N ALA A 22 4.04 -14.33 -9.79
CA ALA A 22 2.86 -14.91 -10.44
C ALA A 22 3.03 -16.41 -10.72
N ASP A 23 4.17 -16.83 -11.28
CA ASP A 23 4.48 -18.23 -11.54
C ASP A 23 4.50 -19.05 -10.25
N ALA A 24 5.10 -18.51 -9.19
CA ALA A 24 5.10 -19.15 -7.87
C ALA A 24 3.68 -19.30 -7.32
N LEU A 25 2.87 -18.24 -7.41
CA LEU A 25 1.47 -18.26 -6.97
C LEU A 25 0.64 -19.29 -7.76
N MET A 26 0.88 -19.41 -9.06
CA MET A 26 0.22 -20.38 -9.92
C MET A 26 0.65 -21.83 -9.66
N ARG A 27 1.82 -22.06 -9.04
CA ARG A 27 2.24 -23.40 -8.57
C ARG A 27 1.60 -23.80 -7.25
N LEU A 28 1.17 -22.85 -6.42
CA LEU A 28 0.59 -23.13 -5.10
C LEU A 28 -0.84 -23.67 -5.18
N ALA A 29 -1.53 -23.48 -6.30
CA ALA A 29 -2.91 -23.89 -6.46
C ALA A 29 -3.33 -24.07 -7.92
N GLU A 30 -4.49 -24.70 -8.17
CA GLU A 30 -5.03 -24.80 -9.53
C GLU A 30 -5.73 -23.50 -9.95
N TRP A 31 -5.33 -22.98 -11.11
CA TRP A 31 -5.89 -21.79 -11.75
C TRP A 31 -6.57 -22.15 -13.07
N THR A 32 -7.73 -21.55 -13.33
CA THR A 32 -8.45 -21.73 -14.60
C THR A 32 -8.12 -20.57 -15.53
N SER A 33 -7.70 -20.86 -16.76
CA SER A 33 -7.51 -19.83 -17.79
C SER A 33 -8.86 -19.22 -18.20
N LEU A 34 -8.87 -17.91 -18.34
CA LEU A 34 -10.00 -17.13 -18.86
C LEU A 34 -9.71 -16.69 -20.30
N PRO A 35 -10.72 -16.22 -21.07
CA PRO A 35 -10.48 -15.44 -22.27
C PRO A 35 -9.63 -14.21 -21.97
N ASP A 36 -8.82 -13.80 -22.96
CA ASP A 36 -7.99 -12.60 -22.83
C ASP A 36 -8.85 -11.36 -22.53
N VAL A 37 -8.40 -10.54 -21.58
CA VAL A 37 -9.03 -9.29 -21.18
C VAL A 37 -8.16 -8.14 -21.69
N GLU A 38 -8.72 -7.29 -22.56
CA GLU A 38 -7.98 -6.26 -23.29
C GLU A 38 -6.78 -6.80 -24.10
N GLY A 39 -6.88 -8.06 -24.57
CA GLY A 39 -5.79 -8.72 -25.30
C GLY A 39 -4.68 -9.28 -24.40
N SER A 40 -4.88 -9.26 -23.09
CA SER A 40 -3.96 -9.74 -22.07
C SER A 40 -4.46 -11.01 -21.39
N ALA A 41 -3.55 -11.93 -21.10
CA ALA A 41 -3.90 -13.21 -20.47
C ALA A 41 -4.49 -13.01 -19.07
N ALA A 42 -5.53 -13.78 -18.78
CA ALA A 42 -6.23 -13.74 -17.50
C ALA A 42 -6.49 -15.14 -16.94
N PHE A 43 -6.48 -15.24 -15.61
CA PHE A 43 -6.72 -16.50 -14.90
C PHE A 43 -7.64 -16.26 -13.70
N SER A 44 -8.45 -17.25 -13.35
CA SER A 44 -9.33 -17.22 -12.19
C SER A 44 -9.03 -18.33 -11.19
N ARG A 45 -9.14 -17.98 -9.92
CA ARG A 45 -9.24 -18.92 -8.81
C ARG A 45 -10.10 -18.32 -7.71
N LEU A 46 -11.17 -19.02 -7.31
CA LEU A 46 -12.11 -18.54 -6.29
C LEU A 46 -12.57 -17.09 -6.63
N HIS A 47 -12.44 -16.17 -5.68
CA HIS A 47 -12.75 -14.75 -5.84
C HIS A 47 -11.58 -13.92 -6.39
N CYS A 48 -10.47 -14.54 -6.78
CA CYS A 48 -9.29 -13.84 -7.29
C CYS A 48 -9.11 -14.01 -8.80
N ARG A 49 -8.51 -13.00 -9.43
CA ARG A 49 -8.13 -13.00 -10.84
C ARG A 49 -6.68 -12.58 -10.98
N ILE A 50 -5.91 -13.26 -11.81
CA ILE A 50 -4.61 -12.78 -12.28
C ILE A 50 -4.84 -12.13 -13.64
N TRP A 51 -4.27 -10.94 -13.85
CA TRP A 51 -4.27 -10.25 -15.13
C TRP A 51 -2.84 -9.87 -15.52
N ILE A 52 -2.37 -10.43 -16.63
CA ILE A 52 -0.98 -10.30 -17.10
C ILE A 52 -0.91 -9.19 -18.16
N LEU A 53 -0.29 -8.06 -17.82
CA LEU A 53 -0.27 -6.82 -18.59
C LEU A 53 1.09 -6.61 -19.28
N PRO A 54 1.12 -6.15 -20.55
CA PRO A 54 2.33 -6.11 -21.37
C PRO A 54 3.28 -4.94 -21.04
N GLY A 55 2.88 -4.04 -20.14
CA GLY A 55 3.57 -2.79 -19.86
C GLY A 55 3.98 -2.60 -18.40
N SER A 56 4.47 -1.40 -18.11
CA SER A 56 4.80 -1.01 -16.73
C SER A 56 3.54 -0.81 -15.92
N ILE A 57 3.40 -1.57 -14.84
CA ILE A 57 2.24 -1.54 -13.95
C ILE A 57 1.98 -0.15 -13.35
N LEU A 58 3.03 0.67 -13.22
CA LEU A 58 2.96 2.03 -12.67
C LEU A 58 2.09 2.98 -13.51
N ARG A 59 1.85 2.64 -14.79
CA ARG A 59 1.05 3.45 -15.74
C ARG A 59 -0.29 2.80 -16.08
N GLU A 60 -0.64 1.70 -15.44
CA GLU A 60 -1.89 1.00 -15.64
C GLU A 60 -2.98 1.63 -14.76
N ASP A 61 -3.37 2.87 -15.08
CA ASP A 61 -4.43 3.56 -14.36
C ASP A 61 -5.80 2.91 -14.62
N PHE A 62 -6.71 3.07 -13.65
CA PHE A 62 -8.10 2.64 -13.71
C PHE A 62 -8.30 1.13 -13.92
N LEU A 63 -7.34 0.30 -13.48
CA LEU A 63 -7.40 -1.17 -13.66
C LEU A 63 -8.72 -1.78 -13.20
N ALA A 64 -9.24 -1.35 -12.05
CA ALA A 64 -10.51 -1.86 -11.54
C ALA A 64 -11.68 -1.56 -12.48
N ARG A 65 -11.74 -0.33 -13.01
CA ARG A 65 -12.76 0.10 -13.97
C ARG A 65 -12.62 -0.63 -15.30
N ARG A 66 -11.40 -0.72 -15.84
CA ARG A 66 -11.10 -1.43 -17.10
C ARG A 66 -11.51 -2.90 -17.04
N TRP A 67 -11.18 -3.58 -15.94
CA TRP A 67 -11.62 -4.95 -15.73
C TRP A 67 -13.14 -5.07 -15.70
N PHE A 68 -13.83 -4.19 -14.97
CA PHE A 68 -15.29 -4.19 -14.91
C PHE A 68 -15.92 -3.94 -16.29
N GLU A 69 -15.43 -2.97 -17.04
CA GLU A 69 -15.92 -2.66 -18.39
C GLU A 69 -15.72 -3.83 -19.36
N ALA A 70 -14.62 -4.58 -19.22
CA ALA A 70 -14.30 -5.70 -20.10
C ALA A 70 -15.00 -7.02 -19.70
N THR A 71 -15.25 -7.25 -18.40
CA THR A 71 -15.67 -8.57 -17.88
C THR A 71 -17.03 -8.58 -17.17
N GLY A 72 -17.48 -7.41 -16.69
CA GLY A 72 -18.65 -7.28 -15.82
C GLY A 72 -18.41 -7.67 -14.35
N GLU A 73 -17.21 -8.14 -13.98
CA GLU A 73 -16.86 -8.40 -12.58
C GLU A 73 -16.33 -7.13 -11.92
N SER A 74 -16.66 -6.88 -10.65
CA SER A 74 -16.26 -5.64 -9.96
C SER A 74 -15.07 -5.89 -9.02
N PRO A 75 -13.86 -5.41 -9.35
CA PRO A 75 -12.74 -5.51 -8.44
C PRO A 75 -13.01 -4.75 -7.13
N SER A 76 -12.74 -5.38 -6.00
CA SER A 76 -12.79 -4.77 -4.68
C SER A 76 -11.40 -4.39 -4.15
N GLU A 77 -10.35 -4.93 -4.74
CA GLU A 77 -8.95 -4.72 -4.35
C GLU A 77 -8.01 -5.10 -5.51
N VAL A 78 -6.84 -4.46 -5.59
CA VAL A 78 -5.78 -4.82 -6.54
C VAL A 78 -4.43 -5.01 -5.83
N ILE A 79 -3.83 -6.18 -6.03
CA ILE A 79 -2.49 -6.53 -5.52
C ILE A 79 -1.49 -6.47 -6.67
N PHE A 80 -0.35 -5.84 -6.43
CA PHE A 80 0.71 -5.62 -7.40
C PHE A 80 2.01 -6.33 -6.97
N PRO A 81 2.23 -7.58 -7.40
CA PRO A 81 3.56 -8.19 -7.35
C PRO A 81 4.50 -7.39 -8.28
N SER A 82 5.58 -6.86 -7.76
CA SER A 82 6.45 -5.92 -8.50
C SER A 82 7.91 -6.01 -8.07
N ARG A 83 8.80 -5.34 -8.78
CA ARG A 83 10.16 -5.06 -8.33
C ARG A 83 10.24 -3.71 -7.61
N HIS A 84 11.05 -3.70 -6.55
CA HIS A 84 11.52 -2.47 -5.94
C HIS A 84 12.88 -2.08 -6.55
N SER A 85 13.11 -0.80 -6.83
CA SER A 85 14.42 -0.31 -7.31
C SER A 85 14.98 0.77 -6.39
N ALA A 86 16.17 0.52 -5.85
CA ALA A 86 16.86 1.48 -4.98
C ALA A 86 18.36 1.58 -5.26
N ALA A 87 18.85 2.82 -5.22
CA ALA A 87 20.27 3.14 -5.37
C ALA A 87 21.17 2.54 -4.27
N SER A 88 20.60 2.14 -3.13
CA SER A 88 21.35 1.46 -2.05
C SER A 88 21.88 0.09 -2.48
N GLY A 89 21.23 -0.55 -3.47
CA GLY A 89 21.56 -1.90 -3.94
C GLY A 89 21.31 -3.01 -2.92
N ARG A 90 20.73 -2.70 -1.75
CA ARG A 90 20.48 -3.69 -0.69
C ARG A 90 19.32 -4.60 -1.10
N PRO A 91 19.48 -5.94 -1.09
CA PRO A 91 18.36 -6.85 -1.30
C PRO A 91 17.27 -6.57 -0.26
N SER A 92 16.03 -6.44 -0.72
CA SER A 92 14.92 -6.05 0.14
C SER A 92 13.62 -6.73 -0.27
N LEU A 93 12.75 -6.96 0.70
CA LEU A 93 11.36 -7.37 0.50
C LEU A 93 10.48 -6.30 1.11
N THR A 94 9.57 -5.74 0.31
CA THR A 94 8.85 -4.54 0.72
C THR A 94 7.36 -4.59 0.41
N LEU A 95 6.61 -3.78 1.16
CA LEU A 95 5.18 -3.55 0.97
C LEU A 95 4.89 -2.07 1.07
N HIS A 96 4.03 -1.54 0.20
CA HIS A 96 3.58 -0.16 0.33
C HIS A 96 2.27 0.14 -0.41
N PRO A 97 1.52 1.17 0.04
CA PRO A 97 0.45 1.76 -0.74
C PRO A 97 1.01 2.67 -1.84
N ILE A 98 0.18 3.00 -2.81
CA ILE A 98 0.53 3.91 -3.92
C ILE A 98 -0.15 5.26 -3.80
N GLY A 99 0.35 6.25 -4.53
CA GLY A 99 -0.19 7.61 -4.54
C GLY A 99 0.84 8.70 -4.77
N VAL A 100 0.40 9.85 -5.29
CA VAL A 100 1.25 10.98 -5.67
C VAL A 100 0.65 12.28 -5.12
N MET A 101 0.60 12.35 -3.80
CA MET A 101 -0.16 13.36 -3.07
C MET A 101 0.50 14.75 -3.01
N GLN A 102 1.83 14.77 -3.13
CA GLN A 102 2.67 15.95 -2.90
C GLN A 102 2.79 16.91 -4.09
N LEU A 103 2.44 16.45 -5.29
CA LEU A 103 2.54 17.23 -6.52
C LEU A 103 1.34 18.16 -6.69
N ASP A 104 1.52 19.25 -7.43
CA ASP A 104 0.39 20.10 -7.84
C ASP A 104 -0.54 19.31 -8.77
N THR A 105 -1.86 19.56 -8.70
CA THR A 105 -2.87 18.73 -9.40
C THR A 105 -2.78 18.73 -10.92
N ASP A 106 -2.08 19.70 -11.50
CA ASP A 106 -1.82 19.84 -12.94
C ASP A 106 -0.46 19.27 -13.38
N GLU A 107 0.37 18.78 -12.45
CA GLU A 107 1.64 18.12 -12.77
C GLU A 107 1.43 16.69 -13.28
N GLU A 108 2.35 16.23 -14.14
CA GLU A 108 2.41 14.82 -14.55
C GLU A 108 3.36 14.05 -13.62
N PRO A 109 2.88 13.03 -12.88
CA PRO A 109 3.74 12.20 -12.06
C PRO A 109 4.81 11.45 -12.88
N PRO A 110 6.09 11.49 -12.47
CA PRO A 110 7.18 10.87 -13.24
C PRO A 110 7.05 9.33 -13.32
N TYR A 111 6.41 8.72 -12.33
CA TYR A 111 6.24 7.28 -12.18
C TYR A 111 4.76 6.88 -12.16
N GLY A 112 3.93 7.56 -12.95
CA GLY A 112 2.51 7.27 -13.12
C GLY A 112 1.64 7.63 -11.91
N GLY A 113 0.33 7.37 -12.04
CA GLY A 113 -0.68 7.77 -11.08
C GLY A 113 -1.20 9.19 -11.29
N LYS A 114 -1.89 9.73 -10.27
CA LYS A 114 -2.58 11.02 -10.33
C LYS A 114 -2.01 11.99 -9.31
N ALA A 115 -1.55 13.15 -9.80
CA ALA A 115 -1.02 14.20 -8.94
C ALA A 115 -2.06 14.75 -7.96
N GLY A 116 -1.62 15.01 -6.73
CA GLY A 116 -2.44 15.49 -5.62
C GLY A 116 -3.41 14.47 -5.03
N ASP A 117 -3.28 13.18 -5.38
CA ASP A 117 -4.23 12.14 -4.98
C ASP A 117 -3.53 10.82 -4.61
N ALA A 118 -4.28 9.92 -3.97
CA ALA A 118 -3.85 8.56 -3.66
C ALA A 118 -5.02 7.58 -3.73
N PRO A 119 -4.82 6.39 -4.32
CA PRO A 119 -5.76 5.28 -4.17
C PRO A 119 -5.95 4.88 -2.71
N PRO A 120 -7.10 4.27 -2.33
CA PRO A 120 -7.25 3.68 -1.01
C PRO A 120 -6.14 2.64 -0.74
N PRO A 121 -5.52 2.63 0.44
CA PRO A 121 -4.54 1.61 0.79
C PRO A 121 -5.26 0.27 1.05
N SER A 122 -4.61 -0.85 0.75
CA SER A 122 -5.15 -2.18 1.07
C SER A 122 -5.35 -2.35 2.59
N PRO A 123 -6.54 -2.80 3.03
CA PRO A 123 -6.78 -3.23 4.40
C PRO A 123 -5.76 -4.25 4.93
N ARG A 124 -5.16 -5.03 4.03
CA ARG A 124 -4.24 -6.11 4.35
C ARG A 124 -2.86 -5.66 4.75
N LEU A 125 -2.48 -4.41 4.44
CA LEU A 125 -1.10 -3.92 4.56
C LEU A 125 -0.45 -4.24 5.91
N ALA A 126 -1.11 -3.96 7.04
CA ALA A 126 -0.56 -4.24 8.36
C ALA A 126 -0.41 -5.75 8.64
N SER A 127 -1.39 -6.55 8.22
CA SER A 127 -1.36 -8.01 8.42
C SER A 127 -0.31 -8.70 7.53
N TRP A 128 -0.17 -8.25 6.28
CA TRP A 128 0.82 -8.77 5.35
C TRP A 128 2.23 -8.32 5.74
N TRP A 129 2.37 -7.16 6.38
CA TRP A 129 3.62 -6.76 7.00
C TRP A 129 4.04 -7.70 8.13
N LYS A 130 3.12 -8.05 9.04
CA LYS A 130 3.40 -9.03 10.11
C LYS A 130 3.75 -10.40 9.53
N GLU A 131 3.03 -10.83 8.51
CA GLU A 131 3.32 -12.10 7.83
C GLU A 131 4.70 -12.06 7.16
N LEU A 132 5.04 -10.98 6.45
CA LEU A 132 6.35 -10.81 5.81
C LEU A 132 7.48 -10.92 6.84
N LEU A 133 7.37 -10.24 7.98
CA LEU A 133 8.34 -10.35 9.06
C LEU A 133 8.46 -11.79 9.57
N HIS A 134 7.33 -12.48 9.75
CA HIS A 134 7.32 -13.87 10.20
C HIS A 134 8.04 -14.78 9.20
N VAL A 135 7.61 -14.79 7.94
CA VAL A 135 8.15 -15.72 6.94
C VAL A 135 9.60 -15.40 6.57
N ALA A 136 9.98 -14.12 6.54
CA ALA A 136 11.36 -13.72 6.27
C ALA A 136 12.31 -14.14 7.41
N SER A 137 11.82 -14.19 8.65
CA SER A 137 12.62 -14.64 9.80
C SER A 137 12.87 -16.16 9.82
N THR A 138 12.03 -16.93 9.13
CA THR A 138 12.08 -18.41 9.13
C THR A 138 12.55 -19.01 7.83
N THR A 139 12.69 -18.21 6.77
CA THR A 139 13.06 -18.70 5.43
C THR A 139 14.54 -18.45 5.18
N ASP A 140 15.28 -19.51 4.83
CA ASP A 140 16.61 -19.35 4.27
C ASP A 140 16.50 -19.09 2.77
N PHE A 141 16.73 -17.84 2.39
CA PHE A 141 16.73 -17.43 0.98
C PHE A 141 18.05 -17.76 0.27
N GLY A 142 19.11 -18.14 0.98
CA GLY A 142 20.47 -18.19 0.45
C GLY A 142 21.10 -16.81 0.20
N LEU A 143 20.38 -15.72 0.51
CA LEU A 143 20.80 -14.33 0.45
C LEU A 143 20.12 -13.55 1.60
N GLU A 144 20.81 -12.60 2.20
CA GLU A 144 20.22 -11.73 3.22
C GLU A 144 19.33 -10.66 2.56
N PHE A 145 18.06 -10.62 2.96
CA PHE A 145 17.10 -9.61 2.54
C PHE A 145 16.67 -8.75 3.74
N ASP A 146 16.72 -7.43 3.58
CA ASP A 146 16.04 -6.53 4.50
C ASP A 146 14.53 -6.62 4.29
N THR A 147 13.74 -6.48 5.36
CA THR A 147 12.29 -6.32 5.24
C THR A 147 11.92 -4.89 5.60
N SER A 148 11.06 -4.25 4.79
CA SER A 148 10.62 -2.90 5.11
C SER A 148 9.26 -2.53 4.52
N LEU A 149 8.50 -1.73 5.26
CA LEU A 149 7.47 -0.90 4.65
C LEU A 149 8.10 0.29 3.94
N GLU A 150 7.56 0.65 2.77
CA GLU A 150 7.89 1.91 2.08
C GLU A 150 6.75 2.92 2.22
N VAL A 151 7.11 4.20 2.12
CA VAL A 151 6.11 5.27 2.09
C VAL A 151 5.23 5.21 0.85
N THR A 152 4.08 5.87 0.89
CA THR A 152 3.18 6.01 -0.25
C THR A 152 3.88 6.75 -1.37
N HIS A 153 3.99 6.11 -2.54
CA HIS A 153 4.63 6.73 -3.70
C HIS A 153 4.16 6.09 -5.01
N HIS A 154 4.43 6.80 -6.11
CA HIS A 154 4.20 6.43 -7.51
C HIS A 154 2.76 5.97 -7.85
N GLY A 155 2.55 5.60 -9.12
CA GLY A 155 1.30 5.07 -9.63
C GLY A 155 1.16 3.55 -9.50
N PRO A 156 0.14 2.94 -10.11
CA PRO A 156 -0.92 3.60 -10.87
C PRO A 156 -1.93 4.34 -9.97
N TRP A 157 -2.99 4.89 -10.55
CA TRP A 157 -4.15 5.39 -9.84
C TRP A 157 -5.38 4.53 -10.14
N LEU A 158 -6.13 4.18 -9.10
CA LEU A 158 -7.37 3.40 -9.16
C LEU A 158 -8.29 3.73 -7.97
N GLU A 159 -9.55 3.39 -8.11
CA GLU A 159 -10.62 3.74 -7.18
C GLU A 159 -10.75 2.80 -5.98
N VAL A 160 -10.11 1.63 -6.05
CA VAL A 160 -10.25 0.54 -5.08
C VAL A 160 -8.97 0.36 -4.28
N PRO A 161 -9.04 -0.25 -3.08
CA PRO A 161 -7.88 -0.59 -2.28
C PRO A 161 -6.76 -1.28 -3.06
N SER A 162 -5.51 -0.93 -2.75
CA SER A 162 -4.36 -1.53 -3.41
C SER A 162 -3.10 -1.65 -2.56
N LEU A 163 -2.22 -2.57 -2.97
CA LEU A 163 -0.96 -2.88 -2.31
C LEU A 163 0.09 -3.34 -3.31
N PHE A 164 1.29 -2.77 -3.21
CA PHE A 164 2.50 -3.35 -3.82
C PHE A 164 3.18 -4.32 -2.86
N ILE A 165 3.67 -5.43 -3.42
CA ILE A 165 4.47 -6.45 -2.74
C ILE A 165 5.69 -6.79 -3.61
N GLU A 166 6.88 -6.45 -3.11
CA GLU A 166 8.03 -6.28 -3.98
C GLU A 166 9.29 -7.04 -3.58
N VAL A 167 10.05 -7.44 -4.61
CA VAL A 167 11.43 -7.90 -4.48
C VAL A 167 12.37 -6.80 -4.97
N GLY A 168 13.28 -6.36 -4.12
CA GLY A 168 14.27 -5.32 -4.38
C GLY A 168 15.70 -5.79 -4.23
N SER A 169 16.70 -4.99 -4.59
CA SER A 169 16.58 -3.62 -5.13
C SER A 169 17.18 -3.44 -6.52
N THR A 170 17.75 -4.49 -7.12
CA THR A 170 18.49 -4.43 -8.40
C THR A 170 18.18 -5.61 -9.31
N ASP A 171 18.63 -5.55 -10.55
CA ASP A 171 18.58 -6.65 -11.53
C ASP A 171 19.12 -7.98 -10.99
N ALA A 172 20.15 -7.93 -10.15
CA ALA A 172 20.73 -9.10 -9.49
C ALA A 172 19.77 -9.79 -8.50
N THR A 173 18.78 -9.09 -7.96
CA THR A 173 17.85 -9.62 -6.95
C THR A 173 16.41 -9.75 -7.45
N TRP A 174 15.98 -9.00 -8.46
CA TRP A 174 14.61 -9.09 -8.99
C TRP A 174 14.23 -10.50 -9.46
N GLY A 175 15.21 -11.24 -10.00
CA GLY A 175 15.03 -12.63 -10.44
C GLY A 175 15.12 -13.69 -9.32
N HIS A 176 15.20 -13.29 -8.05
CA HIS A 176 15.47 -14.21 -6.94
C HIS A 176 14.25 -15.10 -6.60
N VAL A 177 14.23 -16.31 -7.14
CA VAL A 177 13.08 -17.23 -7.06
C VAL A 177 12.62 -17.52 -5.61
N PRO A 178 13.49 -17.85 -4.63
CA PRO A 178 13.02 -18.08 -3.26
C PRO A 178 12.35 -16.86 -2.61
N ALA A 179 12.76 -15.65 -2.99
CA ALA A 179 12.12 -14.42 -2.52
C ALA A 179 10.73 -14.26 -3.13
N ALA A 180 10.62 -14.48 -4.45
CA ALA A 180 9.33 -14.47 -5.15
C ALA A 180 8.36 -15.54 -4.61
N GLU A 181 8.84 -16.76 -4.32
CA GLU A 181 8.02 -17.83 -3.74
C GLU A 181 7.52 -17.48 -2.33
N CYS A 182 8.37 -16.84 -1.53
CA CYS A 182 7.99 -16.36 -0.21
C CYS A 182 6.85 -15.32 -0.28
N LEU A 183 7.00 -14.29 -1.13
CA LEU A 183 5.97 -13.26 -1.32
C LEU A 183 4.69 -13.83 -1.93
N ALA A 184 4.80 -14.73 -2.91
CA ALA A 184 3.66 -15.46 -3.46
C ALA A 184 2.92 -16.28 -2.39
N GLY A 185 3.64 -16.85 -1.42
CA GLY A 185 3.05 -17.53 -0.27
C GLY A 185 2.22 -16.60 0.61
N ILE A 186 2.65 -15.35 0.80
CA ILE A 186 1.88 -14.32 1.53
C ILE A 186 0.62 -13.99 0.76
N ILE A 187 0.70 -13.77 -0.56
CA ILE A 187 -0.47 -13.51 -1.42
C ILE A 187 -1.45 -14.69 -1.33
N HIS A 188 -0.95 -15.93 -1.45
CA HIS A 188 -1.75 -17.15 -1.41
C HIS A 188 -2.55 -17.28 -0.12
N ARG A 189 -1.89 -17.18 1.04
CA ARG A 189 -2.58 -17.28 2.33
C ARG A 189 -3.41 -16.05 2.63
N GLY A 190 -2.89 -14.86 2.35
CA GLY A 190 -3.56 -13.58 2.62
C GLY A 190 -4.89 -13.43 1.90
N LEU A 191 -4.96 -13.92 0.65
CA LEU A 191 -6.18 -13.94 -0.16
C LEU A 191 -7.03 -15.22 0.02
N GLY A 192 -6.67 -16.12 0.94
CA GLY A 192 -7.45 -17.35 1.17
C GLY A 192 -7.50 -18.28 -0.05
N LEU A 193 -6.44 -18.30 -0.87
CA LEU A 193 -6.39 -19.10 -2.09
C LEU A 193 -6.24 -20.59 -1.81
N ASP A 194 -5.98 -21.01 -0.57
CA ASP A 194 -6.09 -22.40 -0.11
C ASP A 194 -7.53 -22.82 0.25
N GLY A 195 -8.50 -21.90 0.15
CA GLY A 195 -9.89 -22.11 0.58
C GLY A 195 -10.15 -21.72 2.03
N SER A 196 -9.17 -21.17 2.75
CA SER A 196 -9.38 -20.49 4.02
C SER A 196 -10.02 -19.10 3.82
N ASP A 197 -10.39 -18.46 4.93
CA ASP A 197 -10.87 -17.08 4.89
C ASP A 197 -9.76 -16.07 4.54
N GLY A 198 -8.48 -16.45 4.56
CA GLY A 198 -7.35 -15.53 4.45
C GLY A 198 -7.24 -14.56 5.63
N PHE A 199 -6.50 -13.45 5.45
CA PHE A 199 -6.29 -12.48 6.53
C PHE A 199 -6.09 -11.05 6.03
N GLY A 200 -6.34 -10.08 6.91
CA GLY A 200 -6.25 -8.66 6.59
C GLY A 200 -7.50 -8.06 5.96
N HIS A 201 -8.65 -8.73 6.09
CA HIS A 201 -9.94 -8.19 5.64
C HIS A 201 -10.41 -7.07 6.56
N TRP A 202 -11.23 -6.19 6.00
CA TRP A 202 -11.93 -5.15 6.74
C TRP A 202 -13.43 -5.31 6.58
N ASP A 203 -14.13 -5.38 7.71
CA ASP A 203 -15.58 -5.29 7.77
C ASP A 203 -15.96 -4.02 8.53
N ALA A 204 -16.76 -3.16 7.90
CA ALA A 204 -17.07 -1.83 8.44
C ALA A 204 -17.79 -1.87 9.80
N GLU A 205 -18.56 -2.92 10.09
CA GLU A 205 -19.32 -3.02 11.34
C GLU A 205 -18.53 -3.78 12.39
N ALA A 206 -17.84 -4.87 12.01
CA ALA A 206 -17.02 -5.66 12.92
C ALA A 206 -15.77 -4.90 13.37
N ASN A 207 -15.18 -4.06 12.50
CA ASN A 207 -13.99 -3.25 12.79
C ASN A 207 -14.30 -1.80 13.18
N LYS A 208 -15.56 -1.51 13.54
CA LYS A 208 -15.98 -0.15 13.91
C LYS A 208 -15.18 0.36 15.11
N GLY A 209 -14.43 1.44 14.89
CA GLY A 209 -13.60 2.07 15.92
C GLY A 209 -12.20 1.48 16.08
N ASP A 210 -11.85 0.46 15.30
CA ASP A 210 -10.48 -0.08 15.25
C ASP A 210 -9.50 0.99 14.78
N LEU A 211 -8.27 0.94 15.29
CA LEU A 211 -7.27 1.97 15.02
C LEU A 211 -6.68 1.82 13.61
N VAL A 212 -6.78 2.86 12.81
CA VAL A 212 -6.17 2.95 11.48
C VAL A 212 -5.08 4.01 11.50
N LEU A 213 -3.84 3.60 11.37
CA LEU A 213 -2.67 4.46 11.52
C LEU A 213 -2.25 5.09 10.19
N ILE A 214 -2.06 6.41 10.17
CA ILE A 214 -1.30 7.13 9.15
C ILE A 214 -0.01 7.66 9.78
N THR A 215 1.15 7.43 9.14
CA THR A 215 2.44 7.93 9.68
C THR A 215 3.01 9.09 8.88
N LEU A 216 3.57 10.08 9.57
CA LEU A 216 4.14 11.29 8.97
C LEU A 216 5.63 11.44 9.30
N GLY A 217 6.41 11.82 8.29
CA GLY A 217 7.83 12.13 8.40
C GLY A 217 8.74 10.91 8.37
N GLY A 218 10.04 11.20 8.25
CA GLY A 218 11.08 10.19 8.07
C GLY A 218 11.46 10.02 6.59
N GLY A 219 12.30 9.02 6.34
CA GLY A 219 12.73 8.65 4.99
C GLY A 219 11.75 7.71 4.29
N HIS A 220 12.19 7.21 3.14
CA HIS A 220 11.40 6.36 2.26
C HIS A 220 10.98 5.01 2.88
N TYR A 221 11.82 4.41 3.73
CA TYR A 221 11.56 3.11 4.38
C TYR A 221 10.74 3.22 5.68
N ALA A 222 9.87 4.23 5.80
CA ALA A 222 8.82 4.39 6.82
C ALA A 222 9.11 3.79 8.23
N PRO A 223 10.20 4.14 8.94
CA PRO A 223 10.65 3.42 10.14
C PRO A 223 9.61 3.43 11.28
N ARG A 224 8.81 4.49 11.35
CA ARG A 224 7.73 4.60 12.34
C ARG A 224 6.58 3.63 12.06
N ALA A 225 6.22 3.44 10.80
CA ALA A 225 5.19 2.49 10.39
C ALA A 225 5.67 1.05 10.61
N ASN A 226 6.91 0.74 10.22
CA ASN A 226 7.53 -0.56 10.44
C ASN A 226 7.37 -1.03 11.89
N LEU A 227 7.55 -0.14 12.87
CA LEU A 227 7.42 -0.46 14.30
C LEU A 227 5.98 -0.51 14.81
N LEU A 228 5.09 0.38 14.35
CA LEU A 228 3.74 0.50 14.89
C LEU A 228 2.73 -0.44 14.22
N ALA A 229 2.93 -0.79 12.96
CA ALA A 229 2.07 -1.73 12.24
C ALA A 229 2.26 -3.19 12.68
N GLN A 230 3.31 -3.48 13.46
CA GLN A 230 3.49 -4.77 14.13
C GLN A 230 2.57 -4.96 15.34
N LEU A 231 1.96 -3.89 15.86
CA LEU A 231 1.09 -3.98 17.02
C LEU A 231 -0.24 -4.66 16.63
N ASP A 232 -0.71 -5.55 17.49
CA ASP A 232 -2.06 -6.11 17.36
C ASP A 232 -3.11 -5.02 17.60
N GLY A 233 -4.20 -5.09 16.83
CA GLY A 233 -5.25 -4.06 16.81
C GLY A 233 -4.91 -2.79 16.03
N VAL A 234 -3.76 -2.73 15.34
CA VAL A 234 -3.40 -1.60 14.45
C VAL A 234 -3.54 -2.01 12.98
N PHE A 235 -4.42 -1.31 12.27
CA PHE A 235 -4.45 -1.25 10.81
C PHE A 235 -3.59 -0.10 10.31
N LEU A 236 -3.13 -0.17 9.06
CA LEU A 236 -2.19 0.80 8.51
C LEU A 236 -2.73 1.38 7.20
N GLY A 237 -2.98 2.69 7.20
CA GLY A 237 -3.27 3.46 6.00
C GLY A 237 -1.99 3.93 5.31
N HIS A 238 -1.98 5.18 4.87
CA HIS A 238 -0.83 5.76 4.18
C HIS A 238 0.36 6.06 5.10
N MET A 239 1.55 6.03 4.51
CA MET A 239 2.79 6.45 5.13
C MET A 239 3.36 7.61 4.31
N LEU A 240 3.57 8.77 4.92
CA LEU A 240 4.03 9.98 4.22
C LEU A 240 5.43 10.34 4.71
N ALA A 241 6.43 10.26 3.83
CA ALA A 241 7.77 10.76 4.12
C ALA A 241 7.77 12.29 4.33
N THR A 242 8.87 12.83 4.84
CA THR A 242 9.03 14.29 5.01
C THR A 242 8.82 15.04 3.68
N TYR A 243 9.35 14.50 2.57
CA TYR A 243 9.21 15.11 1.24
C TYR A 243 7.79 15.03 0.67
N ALA A 244 6.94 14.15 1.20
CA ALA A 244 5.54 14.04 0.78
C ALA A 244 4.66 15.13 1.40
N LEU A 245 5.21 15.95 2.30
CA LEU A 245 4.56 17.09 2.94
C LEU A 245 5.32 18.39 2.61
N PRO A 246 5.24 18.88 1.35
CA PRO A 246 5.96 20.08 0.96
C PRO A 246 5.36 21.30 1.65
N PHE A 247 6.19 21.98 2.43
CA PHE A 247 5.83 23.22 3.13
C PHE A 247 6.57 24.40 2.52
N THR A 248 5.84 25.47 2.26
CA THR A 248 6.39 26.80 2.02
C THR A 248 6.24 27.62 3.30
N PRO A 249 7.33 28.20 3.86
CA PRO A 249 7.24 29.02 5.06
C PRO A 249 6.26 30.19 4.87
N PRO A 250 5.50 30.58 5.92
CA PRO A 250 4.66 31.76 5.87
C PRO A 250 5.50 33.03 5.70
N THR A 251 4.96 34.03 5.02
CA THR A 251 5.64 35.32 4.79
C THR A 251 5.47 36.27 5.96
N GLU A 252 4.33 36.23 6.65
CA GLU A 252 4.03 37.04 7.82
C GLU A 252 3.75 36.19 9.07
N GLU A 253 3.95 36.78 10.25
CA GLU A 253 3.66 36.12 11.52
C GLU A 253 2.15 35.93 11.69
N GLY A 254 1.70 34.68 11.83
CA GLY A 254 0.27 34.33 11.94
C GLY A 254 -0.37 33.82 10.65
N GLU A 255 0.33 33.88 9.50
CA GLU A 255 -0.13 33.24 8.28
C GLU A 255 0.01 31.72 8.32
N LEU A 256 -0.91 31.03 7.64
CA LEU A 256 -0.78 29.59 7.41
C LEU A 256 0.36 29.32 6.42
N PRO A 257 1.15 28.26 6.63
CA PRO A 257 2.19 27.90 5.67
C PRO A 257 1.58 27.40 4.36
N GLY A 258 2.19 27.78 3.25
CA GLY A 258 1.82 27.32 1.91
C GLY A 258 2.40 25.94 1.56
N GLY A 259 2.32 25.58 0.28
CA GLY A 259 2.72 24.27 -0.25
C GLY A 259 1.64 23.19 -0.08
N ASN A 260 1.89 22.01 -0.62
CA ASN A 260 0.89 20.94 -0.75
C ASN A 260 0.78 20.01 0.47
N TRP A 261 1.37 20.38 1.62
CA TRP A 261 1.29 19.56 2.83
C TRP A 261 -0.15 19.26 3.28
N LYS A 262 -1.09 20.23 3.17
CA LYS A 262 -2.51 20.01 3.49
C LYS A 262 -3.16 19.04 2.52
N GLN A 263 -2.97 19.27 1.22
CA GLN A 263 -3.45 18.39 0.17
C GLN A 263 -2.98 16.96 0.41
N SER A 264 -1.71 16.77 0.76
CA SER A 264 -1.20 15.44 1.05
C SER A 264 -1.85 14.78 2.25
N LEU A 265 -2.09 15.52 3.33
CA LEU A 265 -2.81 15.00 4.50
C LEU A 265 -4.27 14.67 4.16
N ASP A 266 -4.93 15.52 3.40
CA ASP A 266 -6.34 15.36 3.03
C ASP A 266 -6.54 14.17 2.07
N ALA A 267 -5.66 14.02 1.08
CA ALA A 267 -5.65 12.89 0.18
C ALA A 267 -5.44 11.57 0.95
N ALA A 268 -4.40 11.51 1.79
CA ALA A 268 -4.11 10.34 2.61
C ALA A 268 -5.24 10.00 3.58
N PHE A 269 -5.84 11.01 4.22
CA PHE A 269 -6.96 10.81 5.14
C PHE A 269 -8.20 10.28 4.43
N ARG A 270 -8.60 10.93 3.33
CA ARG A 270 -9.79 10.57 2.57
C ARG A 270 -9.69 9.17 1.97
N SER A 271 -8.57 8.82 1.35
CA SER A 271 -8.36 7.50 0.76
C SER A 271 -8.28 6.40 1.83
N THR A 272 -7.66 6.69 2.98
CA THR A 272 -7.68 5.78 4.14
C THR A 272 -9.11 5.59 4.67
N GLN A 273 -9.93 6.64 4.74
CA GLN A 273 -11.32 6.53 5.15
C GLN A 273 -12.17 5.68 4.19
N MET A 274 -11.85 5.71 2.89
CA MET A 274 -12.48 4.84 1.90
C MET A 274 -12.12 3.36 2.10
N ALA A 275 -10.87 3.06 2.43
CA ALA A 275 -10.41 1.69 2.70
C ALA A 275 -10.91 1.14 4.04
N TYR A 276 -11.11 2.02 5.02
CA TYR A 276 -11.45 1.66 6.39
C TYR A 276 -12.73 2.39 6.88
N PRO A 277 -13.89 2.15 6.25
CA PRO A 277 -15.14 2.74 6.69
C PRO A 277 -15.41 2.40 8.16
N ASN A 278 -15.88 3.38 8.93
CA ASN A 278 -16.08 3.33 10.39
C ASN A 278 -14.82 3.10 11.24
N GLY A 279 -13.63 3.06 10.64
CA GLY A 279 -12.36 2.98 11.35
C GLY A 279 -12.01 4.27 12.08
N LYS A 280 -11.26 4.16 13.18
CA LYS A 280 -10.74 5.32 13.90
C LYS A 280 -9.36 5.69 13.35
N ILE A 281 -9.35 6.59 12.37
CA ILE A 281 -8.10 7.09 11.78
C ILE A 281 -7.35 7.93 12.81
N ILE A 282 -6.08 7.60 13.02
CA ILE A 282 -5.15 8.32 13.88
C ILE A 282 -3.84 8.59 13.13
N PHE A 283 -3.15 9.67 13.51
CA PHE A 283 -1.86 10.02 12.94
C PHE A 283 -0.73 9.75 13.92
N SER A 284 0.45 9.47 13.39
CA SER A 284 1.67 9.45 14.19
C SER A 284 2.87 10.01 13.46
N MET A 285 3.55 10.99 14.06
CA MET A 285 4.57 11.79 13.40
C MET A 285 5.95 11.58 14.00
N ASP A 286 6.98 11.45 13.16
CA ASP A 286 8.37 11.66 13.56
C ASP A 286 8.60 13.15 13.82
N LYS A 287 8.69 13.52 15.10
CA LYS A 287 8.88 14.93 15.50
C LYS A 287 10.19 15.53 14.98
N LYS A 288 11.22 14.71 14.75
CA LYS A 288 12.53 15.19 14.28
C LYS A 288 12.52 15.55 12.79
N ALA A 289 11.53 15.05 12.04
CA ALA A 289 11.39 15.32 10.60
C ALA A 289 10.88 16.73 10.29
N PHE A 290 10.25 17.42 11.24
CA PHE A 290 9.55 18.69 11.01
C PHE A 290 10.00 19.78 11.99
N LYS A 291 10.03 21.03 11.53
CA LYS A 291 10.24 22.24 12.35
C LYS A 291 9.06 22.49 13.29
N GLY A 292 9.27 23.30 14.33
CA GLY A 292 8.24 23.62 15.33
C GLY A 292 6.91 24.10 14.73
N TRP A 293 6.98 25.06 13.81
CA TRP A 293 5.80 25.62 13.14
C TRP A 293 5.12 24.62 12.20
N GLN A 294 5.88 23.75 11.51
CA GLN A 294 5.30 22.69 10.66
C GLN A 294 4.51 21.69 11.52
N ARG A 295 5.06 21.30 12.68
CA ARG A 295 4.37 20.41 13.62
C ARG A 295 3.09 21.03 14.16
N GLN A 296 3.07 22.34 14.38
CA GLN A 296 1.87 23.05 14.83
C GLN A 296 0.82 23.09 13.73
N ALA A 297 1.21 23.49 12.50
CA ALA A 297 0.31 23.50 11.35
C ALA A 297 -0.32 22.12 11.06
N ILE A 298 0.46 21.04 11.17
CA ILE A 298 -0.04 19.66 11.07
C ILE A 298 -1.07 19.39 12.17
N ARG A 299 -0.78 19.73 13.43
CA ARG A 299 -1.73 19.51 14.55
C ARG A 299 -3.05 20.23 14.32
N ASP A 300 -2.97 21.52 13.99
CA ASP A 300 -4.14 22.37 13.79
C ASP A 300 -5.01 21.82 12.64
N HIS A 301 -4.39 21.39 11.55
CA HIS A 301 -5.11 20.79 10.43
C HIS A 301 -5.76 19.46 10.80
N LEU A 302 -5.05 18.57 11.50
CA LEU A 302 -5.57 17.27 11.93
C LEU A 302 -6.74 17.39 12.93
N GLU A 303 -6.79 18.47 13.72
CA GLU A 303 -7.96 18.78 14.56
C GLU A 303 -9.21 19.05 13.72
N THR A 304 -9.08 19.72 12.57
CA THR A 304 -10.21 19.93 11.64
C THR A 304 -10.71 18.64 11.01
N LEU A 305 -9.82 17.65 10.81
CA LEU A 305 -10.18 16.31 10.33
C LEU A 305 -10.72 15.41 11.44
N GLN A 306 -10.75 15.88 12.69
CA GLN A 306 -11.11 15.09 13.88
C GLN A 306 -10.28 13.81 14.03
N SER A 307 -9.03 13.83 13.56
CA SER A 307 -8.12 12.68 13.56
C SER A 307 -6.88 12.97 14.39
N PRO A 308 -6.76 12.41 15.60
CA PRO A 308 -5.77 12.88 16.56
C PRO A 308 -4.35 12.44 16.20
N LEU A 309 -3.39 13.34 16.45
CA LEU A 309 -1.97 13.04 16.35
C LEU A 309 -1.44 12.42 17.66
N LEU A 310 -1.16 11.13 17.63
CA LEU A 310 -0.79 10.33 18.81
C LEU A 310 0.69 9.96 18.84
N THR A 311 1.22 9.90 20.06
CA THR A 311 2.56 9.33 20.32
C THR A 311 2.50 7.80 20.35
N SER A 312 3.63 7.13 20.15
CA SER A 312 3.69 5.65 20.26
C SER A 312 3.19 5.14 21.62
N LYS A 313 3.44 5.90 22.69
CA LYS A 313 2.93 5.57 24.04
C LYS A 313 1.40 5.62 24.09
N ASN A 314 0.80 6.67 23.53
CA ASN A 314 -0.66 6.83 23.55
C ASN A 314 -1.36 5.80 22.65
N ILE A 315 -0.74 5.42 21.52
CA ILE A 315 -1.27 4.36 20.65
C ILE A 315 -1.32 3.04 21.42
N ARG A 316 -0.23 2.64 22.08
CA ARG A 316 -0.19 1.42 22.92
C ARG A 316 -1.23 1.45 24.03
N ALA A 317 -1.35 2.59 24.72
CA ALA A 317 -2.35 2.76 25.78
C ALA A 317 -3.79 2.63 25.27
N LEU A 318 -4.09 3.05 24.03
CA LEU A 318 -5.43 2.85 23.44
C LEU A 318 -5.70 1.37 23.16
N LEU A 319 -4.71 0.65 22.63
CA LEU A 319 -4.83 -0.79 22.33
C LEU A 319 -5.02 -1.64 23.59
N GLU A 320 -4.46 -1.23 24.73
CA GLU A 320 -4.65 -1.91 26.02
C GLU A 320 -6.07 -1.72 26.60
N THR A 321 -6.85 -0.78 26.06
CA THR A 321 -8.20 -0.44 26.55
C THR A 321 -9.33 -0.85 25.60
N GLN A 322 -8.99 -1.42 24.44
CA GLN A 322 -9.93 -2.01 23.48
C GLN A 322 -10.11 -3.50 23.77
#